data_AF-B9THR1-F1
#
_entry.id   AF-B9THR1-F1
#
_cell.length_a   1.000
_cell.length_b   1.000
_cell.length_c   1.000
_cell.angle_alpha   90.00
_cell.angle_beta   90.00
_cell.angle_gamma   90.00
#
_symmetry.space_group_name_H-M   'P 1'
#
loop_
_entity.id
_entity.type
_entity.pdbx_description
1 polymer ?
#
loop_
_entity_poly.entity_id
_entity_poly.type
_entity_poly.pdbx_seq_one_letter_code
_entity_poly.pdbx_strand_id
1 'polypeptide(L)'
;ALIHPLGFVLANPESGRVTHLSDDGEQIAIPRGMIINQLSTETAKNVQFWSASSEDLFVSWVDASPGWWFSFHLDGVIPELKVALTTALSNSVLIDLKQQYEDECAFRIDFD
;
A
#
# COMPACT_ATOMS: atom_id res chain seq x y z
N ALA A 1 -1.91 9.95 -0.94
CA ALA A 1 -1.57 11.08 -0.04
C ALA A 1 -0.91 10.60 1.26
N LEU A 2 -1.35 9.49 1.87
CA LEU A 2 -0.89 9.04 3.19
C LEU A 2 0.62 8.75 3.31
N ILE A 3 1.21 8.06 2.33
CA ILE A 3 2.60 7.57 2.40
C ILE A 3 3.65 8.57 1.87
N HIS A 4 3.24 9.59 1.12
CA HIS A 4 4.16 10.58 0.54
C HIS A 4 4.82 11.47 1.62
N PRO A 5 4.10 11.96 2.66
CA PRO A 5 4.72 12.65 3.79
C PRO A 5 5.73 11.78 4.57
N LEU A 6 5.63 10.46 4.46
CA LEU A 6 6.56 9.51 5.06
C LEU A 6 7.81 9.29 4.20
N GLY A 7 7.93 9.96 3.05
CA GLY A 7 9.07 9.85 2.14
C GLY A 7 8.95 8.74 1.10
N PHE A 8 7.86 7.99 1.08
CA PHE A 8 7.63 6.97 0.05
C PHE A 8 7.21 7.60 -1.28
N VAL A 9 7.91 7.23 -2.35
CA VAL A 9 7.63 7.62 -3.73
C VAL A 9 7.28 6.40 -4.57
N LEU A 10 6.49 6.63 -5.63
CA LEU A 10 6.01 5.55 -6.50
C LEU A 10 7.07 5.04 -7.48
N ALA A 11 7.99 5.90 -7.90
CA ALA A 11 9.05 5.52 -8.82
C ALA A 11 10.29 5.13 -8.00
N ASN A 12 10.89 3.99 -8.31
CA ASN A 12 12.14 3.57 -7.72
C ASN A 12 13.21 4.67 -7.94
N PRO A 13 13.90 5.14 -6.90
CA PRO A 13 14.84 6.27 -7.00
C PRO A 13 16.03 6.01 -7.94
N GLU A 14 16.43 4.76 -8.13
CA GLU A 14 17.55 4.37 -8.98
C GLU A 14 17.13 4.21 -10.45
N SER A 15 16.02 3.52 -10.70
CA SER A 15 15.59 3.22 -12.08
C SER A 15 14.58 4.22 -12.66
N GLY A 16 13.93 5.03 -11.81
CA GLY A 16 12.81 5.91 -12.17
C GLY A 16 11.54 5.17 -12.59
N ARG A 17 11.50 3.84 -12.45
CA ARG A 17 10.40 2.98 -12.90
C ARG A 17 9.39 2.73 -11.80
N VAL A 18 8.15 2.51 -12.21
CA VAL A 18 7.07 2.05 -11.35
C VAL A 18 6.90 0.55 -11.58
N THR A 19 6.78 -0.23 -10.51
CA THR A 19 6.83 -1.70 -10.59
C THR A 19 5.65 -2.37 -9.89
N HIS A 20 5.24 -3.50 -10.46
CA HIS A 20 4.47 -4.55 -9.80
C HIS A 20 5.39 -5.72 -9.46
N LEU A 21 5.05 -6.52 -8.47
CA LEU A 21 5.62 -7.85 -8.27
C LEU A 21 4.79 -8.89 -9.01
N SER A 22 5.46 -9.80 -9.71
CA SER A 22 4.88 -11.07 -10.14
C SER A 22 4.68 -12.00 -8.95
N ASP A 23 3.93 -13.09 -9.17
CA ASP A 23 3.75 -14.15 -8.17
C ASP A 23 5.09 -14.81 -7.77
N ASP A 24 6.09 -14.75 -8.65
CA ASP A 24 7.46 -15.25 -8.43
C ASP A 24 8.37 -14.23 -7.74
N GLY A 25 7.85 -13.04 -7.41
CA GLY A 25 8.61 -11.97 -6.77
C GLY A 25 9.43 -11.09 -7.73
N GLU A 26 9.23 -11.23 -9.05
CA GLU A 26 9.94 -10.41 -10.04
C GLU A 26 9.32 -9.01 -10.16
N GLN A 27 10.17 -7.98 -10.28
CA GLN A 27 9.71 -6.61 -10.48
C GLN A 27 9.43 -6.33 -11.96
N ILE A 28 8.17 -6.15 -12.29
CA ILE A 28 7.69 -5.86 -13.64
C ILE A 28 7.39 -4.36 -13.75
N ALA A 29 8.08 -3.68 -14.66
CA ALA A 29 7.86 -2.27 -14.91
C ALA A 29 6.51 -2.03 -15.59
N ILE A 30 5.75 -1.07 -15.06
CA ILE A 30 4.42 -0.72 -15.58
C ILE A 30 4.28 0.79 -15.83
N PRO A 31 3.39 1.22 -16.75
CA PRO A 31 3.08 2.63 -16.92
C PRO A 31 2.38 3.20 -15.68
N ARG A 32 2.76 4.39 -15.24
CA ARG A 32 2.15 5.07 -14.08
C ARG A 32 0.62 5.18 -14.19
N GLY A 33 0.09 5.44 -15.39
CA GLY A 33 -1.36 5.56 -15.62
C GLY A 33 -2.13 4.26 -15.43
N MET A 34 -1.45 3.10 -15.42
CA MET A 34 -2.09 1.80 -15.24
C MET A 34 -2.59 1.59 -13.81
N ILE A 35 -1.91 2.16 -12.80
CA ILE A 35 -2.29 1.99 -11.38
C ILE A 35 -3.66 2.59 -11.08
N ILE A 36 -3.96 3.76 -11.66
CA ILE A 36 -5.22 4.48 -11.42
C ILE A 36 -6.41 3.73 -12.02
N ASN A 37 -6.19 3.02 -13.14
CA ASN A 37 -7.24 2.33 -13.88
C ASN A 37 -7.55 0.91 -13.35
N GLN A 38 -6.89 0.47 -12.28
CA GLN A 38 -7.01 -0.89 -11.75
C GLN A 38 -8.10 -1.04 -10.67
N LEU A 39 -9.14 -0.20 -10.63
CA LEU A 39 -10.11 -0.25 -9.52
C LEU A 39 -11.23 -1.29 -9.62
N SER A 40 -11.25 -2.18 -10.63
CA SER A 40 -12.48 -2.96 -10.94
C SER A 40 -12.28 -4.42 -11.39
N THR A 41 -11.41 -5.20 -10.74
CA THR A 41 -11.24 -6.63 -11.06
C THR A 41 -10.94 -7.44 -9.80
N GLU A 42 -11.45 -8.67 -9.72
CA GLU A 42 -11.21 -9.68 -8.66
C GLU A 42 -9.76 -10.21 -8.62
N THR A 43 -8.89 -9.71 -9.49
CA THR A 43 -7.46 -10.06 -9.50
C THR A 43 -6.74 -9.26 -8.42
N ALA A 44 -5.94 -9.96 -7.60
CA ALA A 44 -5.01 -9.31 -6.69
C ALA A 44 -4.12 -8.33 -7.46
N LYS A 45 -4.08 -7.09 -6.97
CA LYS A 45 -3.27 -6.01 -7.54
C LYS A 45 -2.19 -5.66 -6.56
N ASN A 46 -1.11 -5.11 -7.08
CA ASN A 46 -0.02 -4.71 -6.24
C ASN A 46 0.79 -3.56 -6.84
N VAL A 47 1.53 -2.86 -6.00
CA VAL A 47 2.46 -1.81 -6.40
C VAL A 47 3.56 -1.67 -5.36
N GLN A 48 4.75 -1.27 -5.79
CA GLN A 48 5.84 -0.92 -4.89
C GLN A 48 6.02 0.59 -4.76
N PHE A 49 6.23 1.03 -3.53
CA PHE A 49 6.70 2.36 -3.18
C PHE A 49 8.08 2.29 -2.54
N TRP A 50 8.81 3.39 -2.56
CA TRP A 50 10.24 3.41 -2.25
C TRP A 50 10.59 4.62 -1.37
N SER A 51 11.31 4.43 -0.28
CA SER A 51 11.96 5.53 0.46
C SER A 51 13.43 5.68 0.05
N ALA A 52 14.07 4.58 -0.33
CA ALA A 52 15.41 4.50 -0.90
C ALA A 52 15.48 3.36 -1.92
N SER A 53 16.61 3.16 -2.60
CA SER A 53 16.76 2.06 -3.58
C SER A 53 16.72 0.66 -2.94
N SER A 54 17.04 0.57 -1.65
CA SER A 54 17.02 -0.66 -0.86
C SER A 54 15.91 -0.70 0.20
N GLU A 55 14.97 0.24 0.16
CA GLU A 55 13.88 0.35 1.12
C GLU A 55 12.57 0.47 0.36
N ASP A 56 11.77 -0.59 0.38
CA ASP A 56 10.50 -0.62 -0.32
C ASP A 56 9.32 -1.03 0.57
N LEU A 57 8.18 -0.47 0.17
CA LEU A 57 6.87 -0.77 0.68
C LEU A 57 6.08 -1.40 -0.46
N PHE A 58 5.93 -2.71 -0.41
CA PHE A 58 5.05 -3.45 -1.30
C PHE A 58 3.63 -3.42 -0.74
N VAL A 59 2.68 -2.98 -1.56
CA VAL A 59 1.26 -2.93 -1.22
C VAL A 59 0.50 -3.81 -2.19
N SER A 60 -0.23 -4.79 -1.69
CA SER A 60 -1.19 -5.56 -2.48
C SER A 60 -2.60 -5.38 -1.96
N TRP A 61 -3.59 -5.52 -2.85
CA TRP A 61 -4.98 -5.43 -2.49
C TRP A 61 -5.86 -6.34 -3.34
N VAL A 62 -6.97 -6.78 -2.74
CA VAL A 62 -7.97 -7.62 -3.39
C VAL A 62 -9.37 -7.19 -2.92
N ASP A 63 -10.33 -7.27 -3.84
CA ASP A 63 -11.75 -7.12 -3.53
C ASP A 63 -12.22 -8.43 -2.86
N ALA A 64 -12.42 -8.38 -1.55
CA ALA A 64 -12.81 -9.50 -0.72
C ALA A 64 -14.17 -9.18 -0.09
N SER A 65 -15.25 -9.45 -0.84
CA SER A 65 -16.64 -9.21 -0.40
C SER A 65 -16.85 -9.65 1.06
N PRO A 66 -17.28 -8.76 1.96
CA PRO A 66 -17.97 -7.48 1.71
C PRO A 66 -17.07 -6.22 1.62
N GLY A 67 -15.74 -6.34 1.53
CA GLY A 67 -14.84 -5.18 1.54
C GLY A 67 -13.55 -5.39 0.75
N TRP A 68 -12.52 -4.62 1.09
CA TRP A 68 -11.20 -4.72 0.46
C TRP A 68 -10.18 -5.19 1.49
N TRP A 69 -9.30 -6.08 1.09
CA TRP A 69 -8.14 -6.46 1.90
C TRP A 69 -6.90 -5.82 1.32
N PHE A 70 -6.10 -5.19 2.19
CA PHE A 70 -4.83 -4.58 1.84
C PHE A 70 -3.73 -5.24 2.65
N SER A 71 -2.66 -5.66 1.99
CA SER A 71 -1.46 -6.20 2.62
C SER A 71 -0.30 -5.27 2.36
N PHE A 72 0.47 -4.99 3.42
CA PHE A 72 1.63 -4.09 3.39
C PHE A 72 2.86 -4.89 3.82
N HIS A 73 3.85 -4.99 2.93
CA HIS A 73 5.11 -5.66 3.19
C HIS A 73 6.23 -4.64 3.13
N LEU A 74 7.06 -4.65 4.18
CA LEU A 74 8.13 -3.68 4.40
C LEU A 74 9.46 -4.42 4.27
N ASP A 75 10.25 -4.10 3.25
CA ASP A 75 11.58 -4.66 3.05
C ASP A 75 12.66 -3.57 3.15
N GLY A 76 13.72 -3.86 3.88
CA GLY A 76 14.81 -2.92 4.18
C GLY A 76 14.44 -1.69 5.01
N VAL A 77 13.15 -1.39 5.23
CA VAL A 77 12.67 -0.17 5.91
C VAL A 77 13.13 -0.08 7.36
N ILE A 78 13.66 1.09 7.76
CA ILE A 78 14.11 1.37 9.13
C ILE A 78 12.97 1.34 10.15
N PRO A 79 13.23 0.95 11.42
CA PRO A 79 12.19 0.80 12.44
C PRO A 79 11.30 2.05 12.64
N GLU A 80 11.89 3.25 12.59
CA GLU A 80 11.18 4.51 12.79
C GLU A 80 10.12 4.73 11.71
N LEU A 81 10.45 4.38 10.47
CA LEU A 81 9.54 4.52 9.34
C LEU A 81 8.42 3.46 9.38
N LYS A 82 8.71 2.26 9.90
CA LYS A 82 7.68 1.23 10.18
C LYS A 82 6.64 1.76 11.18
N VAL A 83 7.11 2.32 12.31
CA VAL A 83 6.23 2.91 13.34
C VAL A 83 5.41 4.07 12.77
N ALA A 84 6.03 4.94 11.98
CA ALA A 84 5.34 6.07 11.36
C ALA A 84 4.26 5.61 10.37
N LEU A 85 4.53 4.59 9.55
CA LEU A 85 3.57 4.01 8.62
C LEU A 85 2.38 3.38 9.35
N THR A 86 2.65 2.53 10.35
CA THR A 86 1.59 1.92 11.17
C THR A 86 0.73 3.00 11.82
N THR A 87 1.36 4.03 12.39
CA THR A 87 0.65 5.16 13.01
C THR A 87 -0.24 5.90 12.00
N ALA A 88 0.29 6.19 10.80
CA ALA A 88 -0.46 6.87 9.75
C ALA A 88 -1.65 6.04 9.26
N LEU A 89 -1.45 4.73 9.04
CA LEU A 89 -2.51 3.79 8.66
C LEU A 89 -3.57 3.69 9.75
N SER A 90 -3.17 3.50 11.01
CA SER A 90 -4.09 3.44 12.14
C SER A 90 -4.88 4.73 12.31
N ASN A 91 -4.25 5.90 12.16
CA ASN A 91 -4.97 7.17 12.25
C ASN A 91 -5.97 7.35 11.10
N SER A 92 -5.58 7.05 9.87
CA SER A 92 -6.50 7.19 8.72
C SER A 92 -7.70 6.26 8.87
N VAL A 93 -7.48 5.06 9.36
CA VAL A 93 -8.53 4.10 9.66
C VAL A 93 -9.41 4.55 10.83
N LEU A 94 -8.81 4.88 11.97
CA LEU A 94 -9.54 5.09 13.22
C LEU A 94 -10.23 6.45 13.30
N ILE A 95 -9.70 7.45 12.60
CA ILE A 95 -10.19 8.82 12.63
C ILE A 95 -10.99 9.10 11.36
N ASP A 96 -10.38 8.96 10.18
CA ASP A 96 -11.01 9.42 8.94
C ASP A 96 -12.17 8.49 8.54
N LEU A 97 -11.96 7.18 8.55
CA LEU A 97 -13.04 6.24 8.20
C LEU A 97 -14.12 6.20 9.28
N LYS A 98 -13.76 6.26 10.57
CA LYS A 98 -14.78 6.36 11.63
C LYS A 98 -15.66 7.59 11.49
N GLN A 99 -15.09 8.75 11.15
CA GLN A 99 -15.88 9.97 10.89
C GLN A 99 -16.77 9.83 9.65
N GLN A 100 -16.36 9.02 8.68
CA GLN A 100 -17.09 8.85 7.43
C GLN A 100 -18.22 7.80 7.49
N TYR A 101 -18.08 6.78 8.34
CA TYR A 101 -19.00 5.63 8.41
C TYR A 101 -19.81 5.54 9.71
N GLU A 102 -19.60 6.47 10.66
CA GLU A 102 -20.31 6.63 11.94
C GLU A 102 -20.55 5.31 12.73
N ASP A 103 -21.63 4.59 12.41
CA ASP A 103 -22.10 3.38 13.08
C ASP A 103 -21.74 2.06 12.35
N GLU A 104 -21.21 2.11 11.13
CA GLU A 104 -20.79 0.94 10.37
C GLU A 104 -19.32 0.55 10.65
N CYS A 105 -19.01 -0.75 10.55
CA CYS A 105 -17.65 -1.26 10.74
C CYS A 105 -16.76 -0.82 9.56
N ALA A 106 -16.02 0.28 9.74
CA ALA A 106 -15.19 0.85 8.70
C ALA A 106 -13.87 0.09 8.47
N PHE A 107 -13.38 -0.62 9.49
CA PHE A 107 -12.15 -1.42 9.43
C PHE A 107 -12.05 -2.41 10.60
N ARG A 108 -11.54 -3.61 10.33
CA ARG A 108 -11.30 -4.65 11.33
C ARG A 108 -9.87 -5.17 11.16
N ILE A 109 -9.10 -5.15 12.26
CA ILE A 109 -7.80 -5.83 12.34
C ILE A 109 -8.07 -7.18 12.99
N ASP A 110 -7.89 -8.26 12.24
CA ASP A 110 -7.89 -9.62 12.77
C ASP A 110 -6.44 -10.04 13.01
N PHE A 111 -6.21 -10.72 14.13
CA PHE A 111 -4.96 -11.41 14.43
C PHE A 111 -5.22 -12.91 14.37
N ASP A 112 -4.35 -13.65 13.69
CA ASP A 112 -4.29 -15.12 13.77
C ASP A 112 -3.60 -15.58 15.06
#